data_AF-A0A1Z8MUM1-F1
#
_entry.id   AF-A0A1Z8MUM1-F1
#
_cell.length_a   1.000
_cell.length_b   1.000
_cell.length_c   1.000
_cell.angle_alpha   90.00
_cell.angle_beta   90.00
_cell.angle_gamma   90.00
#
_symmetry.space_group_name_H-M   'P 1'
#
loop_
_entity.id
_entity.type
_entity.pdbx_description
1 polymer ?
#
loop_
_entity_poly.entity_id
_entity_poly.type
_entity_poly.pdbx_seq_one_letter_code
_entity_poly.pdbx_strand_id
1 'polypeptide(L)'
;MEAADNSQAMTERRQAADGQNTDGSSGHRVRQITYLLLIVLTVGMVAGRILAVTAVDVAVVEKIRLREAVDRQREQLKLRGIQGANLEAALQEFRAKKSKELRLSRPFLSANDRSRWCTIRALVDDGTYAIDQIVTNPEEYARWQTIDMVKHASSGQPHLYSSKPTLLPTLLAGEYFLIQKLTGWTLAEHPFQVVRSMLLLTNIPVIILILLLLSRIVEKLGASDWGRITVMAMASFGTFLTTFAVVLNNHLIAAACVMVAFYAAVNVWIDGKRETRWVLIASLFSALAMAIDLPAGLLLGVLGLGFLYTLPRATLLVGVPVVVAVVGVAVGTNYMAHRTVLPPYAYRTAGQDWQAGNWYVYDYQVGSRVISSYWKTDAESMVSRSKIDRGEANRSEYIFHSLIGHHGLFSLTPMWLLSLAGMMAMLVRRVTPSLRSLGAVILLVSLGCLTFYFSLAEEARNYGGMTSGPRWFFWLIPLWLVALIPAADWSAVNRRRKGAILSLLFFSVLSASYPTWNPWTQPWLYDAASHFDWLQK
;
A
#
# COMPACT_ATOMS: atom_id res chain seq x y z
N MET A 1 3.05 36.37 -65.02
CA MET A 1 3.00 34.91 -64.79
C MET A 1 3.76 34.49 -63.54
N GLU A 2 4.90 35.13 -63.19
CA GLU A 2 5.68 34.79 -61.97
C GLU A 2 4.99 35.04 -60.62
N ALA A 3 4.05 35.99 -60.51
CA ALA A 3 3.38 36.29 -59.24
C ALA A 3 2.32 35.24 -58.81
N ALA A 4 1.72 34.52 -59.77
CA ALA A 4 0.71 33.50 -59.49
C ALA A 4 1.37 32.18 -59.03
N ASP A 5 2.54 31.85 -59.60
CA ASP A 5 3.30 30.63 -59.31
C ASP A 5 3.87 30.64 -57.89
N ASN A 6 4.31 31.82 -57.42
CA ASN A 6 4.81 31.99 -56.05
C ASN A 6 3.70 31.86 -54.98
N SER A 7 2.45 32.23 -55.30
CA SER A 7 1.32 32.11 -54.38
C SER A 7 0.87 30.66 -54.20
N GLN A 8 0.89 29.86 -55.28
CA GLN A 8 0.58 28.43 -55.22
C GLN A 8 1.65 27.66 -54.41
N ALA A 9 2.93 27.93 -54.67
CA ALA A 9 4.04 27.31 -53.92
C ALA A 9 4.04 27.67 -52.42
N MET A 10 3.61 28.88 -52.04
CA MET A 10 3.47 29.29 -50.64
C MET A 10 2.27 28.63 -49.95
N THR A 11 1.19 28.39 -50.68
CA THR A 11 -0.04 27.76 -50.18
C THR A 11 0.17 26.25 -49.99
N GLU A 12 0.84 25.58 -50.92
CA GLU A 12 1.21 24.18 -50.80
C GLU A 12 2.22 23.93 -49.67
N ARG A 13 3.20 24.83 -49.47
CA ARG A 13 4.11 24.77 -48.31
C ARG A 13 3.39 24.99 -46.98
N ARG A 14 2.38 25.85 -46.92
CA ARG A 14 1.53 26.02 -45.73
C ARG A 14 0.66 24.80 -45.47
N GLN A 15 0.05 24.20 -46.49
CA GLN A 15 -0.76 23.00 -46.36
C GLN A 15 0.07 21.76 -45.97
N ALA A 16 1.31 21.64 -46.47
CA ALA A 16 2.24 20.59 -46.05
C ALA A 16 2.75 20.78 -44.61
N ALA A 17 2.97 22.02 -44.17
CA ALA A 17 3.35 22.34 -42.80
C ALA A 17 2.18 22.15 -41.80
N ASP A 18 0.95 22.50 -42.18
CA ASP A 18 -0.25 22.25 -41.38
C ASP A 18 -0.57 20.74 -41.31
N GLY A 19 -0.44 19.99 -42.41
CA GLY A 19 -0.65 18.54 -42.45
C GLY A 19 0.31 17.75 -41.55
N GLN A 20 1.57 18.17 -41.44
CA GLN A 20 2.55 17.55 -40.51
C GLN A 20 2.30 17.92 -39.04
N ASN A 21 1.78 19.11 -38.76
CA ASN A 21 1.42 19.52 -37.40
C ASN A 21 0.12 18.88 -36.92
N THR A 22 -0.84 18.63 -37.82
CA THR A 22 -2.12 18.00 -37.46
C THR A 22 -1.98 16.53 -37.05
N ASP A 23 -1.13 15.75 -37.71
CA ASP A 23 -0.94 14.32 -37.39
C ASP A 23 -0.20 14.08 -36.07
N GLY A 24 0.81 14.90 -35.75
CA GLY A 24 1.47 14.85 -34.44
C GLY A 24 0.52 15.27 -33.30
N SER A 25 -0.34 16.27 -33.55
CA SER A 25 -1.30 16.77 -32.57
C SER A 25 -2.46 15.79 -32.32
N SER A 26 -2.92 15.08 -33.36
CA SER A 26 -4.02 14.12 -33.27
C SER A 26 -3.62 12.89 -32.45
N GLY A 27 -2.43 12.34 -32.69
CA GLY A 27 -1.89 11.21 -31.91
C GLY A 27 -1.70 11.54 -30.44
N HIS A 28 -1.14 12.72 -30.13
CA HIS A 28 -1.01 13.18 -28.74
C HIS A 28 -2.37 13.36 -28.06
N ARG A 29 -3.38 13.90 -28.75
CA ARG A 29 -4.74 14.04 -28.21
C ARG A 29 -5.38 12.68 -27.92
N VAL A 30 -5.21 11.69 -28.81
CA VAL A 30 -5.71 10.32 -28.59
C VAL A 30 -5.05 9.69 -27.37
N ARG A 31 -3.73 9.87 -27.18
CA ARG A 31 -3.04 9.39 -25.97
C ARG A 31 -3.56 10.04 -24.69
N GLN A 32 -3.75 11.35 -24.68
CA GLN A 32 -4.29 12.06 -23.51
C GLN A 32 -5.69 11.54 -23.13
N ILE A 33 -6.56 11.34 -24.13
CA ILE A 33 -7.89 10.73 -23.91
C ILE A 33 -7.74 9.31 -23.38
N THR A 34 -6.81 8.53 -23.92
CA THR A 34 -6.55 7.15 -23.48
C THR A 34 -6.09 7.10 -22.03
N TYR A 35 -5.18 7.99 -21.61
CA TYR A 35 -4.75 8.08 -20.21
C TYR A 35 -5.89 8.49 -19.29
N LEU A 36 -6.73 9.45 -19.71
CA LEU A 36 -7.91 9.85 -18.94
C LEU A 36 -8.87 8.68 -18.77
N LEU A 37 -9.15 7.92 -19.83
CA LEU A 37 -9.99 6.73 -19.77
C LEU A 37 -9.41 5.68 -18.81
N LEU A 38 -8.11 5.39 -18.91
CA LEU A 38 -7.44 4.45 -18.00
C LEU A 38 -7.55 4.91 -16.53
N ILE A 39 -7.31 6.18 -16.26
CA ILE A 39 -7.44 6.76 -14.91
C ILE A 39 -8.87 6.62 -14.40
N VAL A 40 -9.88 7.01 -15.19
CA VAL A 40 -11.30 6.93 -14.81
C VAL A 40 -11.72 5.48 -14.55
N LEU A 41 -11.29 4.54 -15.41
CA LEU A 41 -11.58 3.11 -15.23
C LEU A 41 -10.94 2.57 -13.95
N THR A 42 -9.68 2.89 -13.67
CA THR A 42 -9.02 2.49 -12.43
C THR A 42 -9.70 3.08 -11.20
N VAL A 43 -10.05 4.37 -11.24
CA VAL A 43 -10.75 5.05 -10.13
C VAL A 43 -12.11 4.40 -9.89
N GLY A 44 -12.91 4.19 -10.93
CA GLY A 44 -14.22 3.55 -10.81
C GLY A 44 -14.13 2.12 -10.25
N MET A 45 -13.16 1.34 -10.73
CA MET A 45 -12.89 -0.01 -10.24
C MET A 45 -12.50 -0.02 -8.75
N VAL A 46 -11.55 0.82 -8.35
CA VAL A 46 -11.07 0.87 -6.96
C VAL A 46 -12.15 1.43 -6.03
N ALA A 47 -12.86 2.49 -6.43
CA ALA A 47 -13.94 3.07 -5.64
C ALA A 47 -15.10 2.09 -5.46
N GLY A 48 -15.50 1.39 -6.53
CA GLY A 48 -16.51 0.33 -6.44
C GLY A 48 -16.10 -0.78 -5.47
N ARG A 49 -14.83 -1.19 -5.50
CA ARG A 49 -14.29 -2.17 -4.54
C ARG A 49 -14.31 -1.63 -3.11
N ILE A 50 -13.85 -0.40 -2.85
CA ILE A 50 -13.92 0.26 -1.53
C ILE A 50 -15.35 0.25 -0.99
N LEU A 51 -16.33 0.63 -1.83
CA LEU A 51 -17.74 0.68 -1.43
C LEU A 51 -18.33 -0.70 -1.13
N ALA A 52 -17.80 -1.75 -1.74
CA ALA A 52 -18.19 -3.13 -1.48
C ALA A 52 -17.31 -3.84 -0.43
N VAL A 53 -16.28 -3.16 0.13
CA VAL A 53 -15.47 -3.69 1.24
C VAL A 53 -16.39 -4.05 2.40
N THR A 54 -16.36 -5.33 2.75
CA THR A 54 -16.92 -5.92 3.96
C THR A 54 -16.21 -7.23 4.20
N ALA A 55 -16.03 -7.63 5.45
CA ALA A 55 -15.58 -8.98 5.79
C ALA A 55 -16.73 -9.97 5.50
N VAL A 56 -16.98 -10.28 4.22
CA VAL A 56 -18.09 -11.16 3.77
C VAL A 56 -17.99 -12.54 4.42
N ASP A 57 -16.76 -13.03 4.59
CA ASP A 57 -16.48 -14.37 5.12
C ASP A 57 -17.05 -14.60 6.52
N VAL A 58 -17.20 -13.53 7.31
CA VAL A 58 -17.79 -13.60 8.66
C VAL A 58 -19.27 -13.22 8.70
N ALA A 59 -19.84 -12.68 7.62
CA ALA A 59 -21.25 -12.30 7.57
C ALA A 59 -22.18 -13.52 7.67
N VAL A 60 -21.78 -14.64 7.05
CA VAL A 60 -22.50 -15.92 7.16
C VAL A 60 -22.41 -16.45 8.59
N VAL A 61 -21.20 -16.45 9.18
CA VAL A 61 -20.98 -16.88 10.57
C VAL A 61 -21.77 -16.03 11.56
N GLU A 62 -21.79 -14.71 11.38
CA GLU A 62 -22.58 -13.77 12.17
C GLU A 62 -24.08 -14.11 12.09
N LYS A 63 -24.60 -14.32 10.86
CA LYS A 63 -26.02 -14.67 10.64
C LYS A 63 -26.39 -16.00 11.28
N ILE A 64 -25.52 -17.01 11.20
CA ILE A 64 -25.73 -18.32 11.82
C ILE A 64 -25.73 -18.18 13.35
N ARG A 65 -24.69 -17.56 13.93
CA ARG A 65 -24.58 -17.36 15.39
C ARG A 65 -25.76 -16.57 15.96
N LEU A 66 -26.20 -15.54 15.25
CA LEU A 66 -27.37 -14.74 15.66
C LEU A 66 -28.65 -15.56 15.61
N ARG A 67 -28.86 -16.34 14.55
CA ARG A 67 -30.03 -17.24 14.43
C ARG A 67 -30.05 -18.23 15.58
N GLU A 68 -28.96 -18.95 15.82
CA GLU A 68 -28.86 -19.93 16.91
C GLU A 68 -29.10 -19.29 18.29
N ALA A 69 -28.57 -18.08 18.53
CA ALA A 69 -28.79 -17.38 19.79
C ALA A 69 -30.26 -16.98 19.99
N VAL A 70 -30.93 -16.48 18.93
CA VAL A 70 -32.35 -16.12 18.96
C VAL A 70 -33.22 -17.36 19.15
N ASP A 71 -32.90 -18.47 18.48
CA ASP A 71 -33.66 -19.72 18.61
C ASP A 71 -33.54 -20.30 20.03
N ARG A 72 -32.33 -20.30 20.62
CA ARG A 72 -32.15 -20.68 22.03
C ARG A 72 -32.95 -19.78 22.98
N GLN A 73 -32.95 -18.46 22.76
CA GLN A 73 -33.71 -17.52 23.58
C GLN A 73 -35.22 -17.74 23.46
N ARG A 74 -35.72 -18.02 22.25
CA ARG A 74 -37.14 -18.31 21.99
C ARG A 74 -37.62 -19.51 22.82
N GLU A 75 -36.85 -20.60 22.83
CA GLU A 75 -37.21 -21.77 23.63
C GLU A 75 -37.18 -21.48 25.13
N GLN A 76 -36.20 -20.71 25.62
CA GLN A 76 -36.16 -20.29 27.02
C GLN A 76 -37.37 -19.42 27.43
N LEU A 77 -37.79 -18.49 26.57
CA LEU A 77 -38.94 -17.61 26.86
C LEU A 77 -40.27 -18.38 26.80
N LYS A 78 -40.43 -19.33 25.87
CA LYS A 78 -41.58 -20.25 25.84
C LYS A 78 -41.65 -21.11 27.10
N LEU A 79 -40.53 -21.65 27.57
CA LEU A 79 -40.46 -22.41 28.83
C LEU A 79 -40.87 -21.57 30.05
N ARG A 80 -40.72 -20.25 29.98
CA ARG A 80 -41.18 -19.29 31.00
C ARG A 80 -42.63 -18.82 30.78
N GLY A 81 -43.36 -19.44 29.85
CA GLY A 81 -44.76 -19.13 29.58
C GLY A 81 -45.01 -17.87 28.74
N ILE A 82 -43.97 -17.23 28.20
CA ILE A 82 -44.13 -16.03 27.36
C ILE A 82 -44.53 -16.45 25.95
N GLN A 83 -45.64 -15.91 25.44
CA GLN A 83 -46.22 -16.29 24.15
C GLN A 83 -46.78 -15.08 23.39
N GLY A 84 -47.19 -15.30 22.13
CA GLY A 84 -47.86 -14.30 21.30
C GLY A 84 -47.04 -13.03 21.08
N ALA A 85 -47.70 -11.87 21.14
CA ALA A 85 -47.06 -10.57 20.90
C ALA A 85 -45.91 -10.25 21.88
N ASN A 86 -46.04 -10.68 23.14
CA ASN A 86 -45.01 -10.45 24.17
C ASN A 86 -43.73 -11.24 23.88
N LEU A 87 -43.84 -12.44 23.32
CA LEU A 87 -42.69 -13.24 22.91
C LEU A 87 -41.94 -12.56 21.75
N GLU A 88 -42.67 -12.10 20.73
CA GLU A 88 -42.05 -11.48 19.57
C GLU A 88 -41.40 -10.13 19.91
N ALA A 89 -42.01 -9.31 20.79
CA ALA A 89 -41.39 -8.08 21.29
C ALA A 89 -40.07 -8.36 22.04
N ALA A 90 -40.07 -9.33 22.96
CA ALA A 90 -38.87 -9.71 23.71
C ALA A 90 -37.77 -10.30 22.80
N LEU A 91 -38.14 -11.07 21.78
CA LEU A 91 -37.20 -11.59 20.79
C LEU A 91 -36.65 -10.51 19.88
N GLN A 92 -37.45 -9.49 19.53
CA GLN A 92 -36.99 -8.35 18.73
C GLN A 92 -35.95 -7.52 19.49
N GLU A 93 -36.21 -7.23 20.76
CA GLU A 93 -35.26 -6.54 21.64
C GLU A 93 -33.97 -7.38 21.84
N PHE A 94 -34.12 -8.67 22.15
CA PHE A 94 -32.98 -9.57 22.28
C PHE A 94 -32.17 -9.66 20.99
N ARG A 95 -32.82 -9.79 19.83
CA ARG A 95 -32.16 -9.83 18.53
C ARG A 95 -31.40 -8.53 18.27
N ALA A 96 -31.97 -7.37 18.58
CA ALA A 96 -31.30 -6.08 18.42
C ALA A 96 -30.03 -5.99 19.29
N LYS A 97 -30.11 -6.42 20.55
CA LYS A 97 -28.95 -6.48 21.46
C LYS A 97 -27.91 -7.50 20.98
N LYS A 98 -28.33 -8.74 20.72
CA LYS A 98 -27.44 -9.85 20.37
C LYS A 98 -26.77 -9.66 19.00
N SER A 99 -27.46 -9.01 18.06
CA SER A 99 -26.86 -8.65 16.77
C SER A 99 -25.69 -7.67 16.91
N LYS A 100 -25.71 -6.78 17.92
CA LYS A 100 -24.57 -5.90 18.21
C LYS A 100 -23.41 -6.68 18.81
N GLU A 101 -23.69 -7.54 19.79
CA GLU A 101 -22.67 -8.38 20.46
C GLU A 101 -21.98 -9.37 19.49
N LEU A 102 -22.74 -9.93 18.55
CA LEU A 102 -22.23 -10.92 17.58
C LEU A 102 -21.70 -10.29 16.29
N ARG A 103 -21.66 -8.95 16.20
CA ARG A 103 -21.26 -8.25 14.97
C ARG A 103 -19.78 -8.49 14.68
N LEU A 104 -19.50 -9.30 13.67
CA LEU A 104 -18.17 -9.59 13.16
C LEU A 104 -17.89 -8.82 11.87
N SER A 105 -18.93 -8.49 11.11
CA SER A 105 -18.82 -7.73 9.87
C SER A 105 -18.24 -6.34 10.12
N ARG A 106 -17.15 -6.05 9.41
CA ARG A 106 -16.34 -4.84 9.55
C ARG A 106 -15.67 -4.47 8.22
N PRO A 107 -15.30 -3.20 8.02
CA PRO A 107 -14.57 -2.75 6.85
C PRO A 107 -13.03 -2.85 7.00
N PHE A 108 -12.54 -3.57 8.02
CA PHE A 108 -11.12 -3.80 8.25
C PHE A 108 -10.77 -5.25 7.90
N LEU A 109 -9.83 -5.45 6.98
CA LEU A 109 -9.66 -6.74 6.31
C LEU A 109 -8.54 -7.61 6.89
N SER A 110 -7.71 -7.08 7.80
CA SER A 110 -6.74 -7.89 8.54
C SER A 110 -6.42 -7.32 9.92
N ALA A 111 -5.60 -8.01 10.71
CA ALA A 111 -5.05 -7.42 11.92
C ALA A 111 -4.10 -6.24 11.60
N ASN A 112 -3.47 -6.26 10.42
CA ASN A 112 -2.46 -5.28 10.03
C ASN A 112 -3.04 -3.89 9.78
N ASP A 113 -4.16 -3.82 9.04
CA ASP A 113 -4.87 -2.55 8.85
C ASP A 113 -5.61 -2.13 10.13
N ARG A 114 -6.26 -3.07 10.84
CA ARG A 114 -6.91 -2.80 12.14
C ARG A 114 -6.00 -2.11 13.15
N SER A 115 -4.73 -2.51 13.23
CA SER A 115 -3.77 -1.86 14.13
C SER A 115 -3.65 -0.35 13.90
N ARG A 116 -3.65 0.10 12.64
CA ARG A 116 -3.60 1.54 12.30
C ARG A 116 -4.92 2.24 12.60
N TRP A 117 -6.04 1.56 12.33
CA TRP A 117 -7.37 2.07 12.67
C TRP A 117 -7.56 2.25 14.18
N CYS A 118 -7.00 1.36 15.02
CA CYS A 118 -7.01 1.52 16.46
C CYS A 118 -6.29 2.82 16.89
N THR A 119 -5.12 3.12 16.33
CA THR A 119 -4.42 4.39 16.62
C THR A 119 -5.21 5.61 16.16
N ILE A 120 -5.78 5.57 14.95
CA ILE A 120 -6.62 6.66 14.43
C ILE A 120 -7.82 6.91 15.36
N ARG A 121 -8.49 5.82 15.77
CA ARG A 121 -9.64 5.90 16.69
C ARG A 121 -9.23 6.46 18.05
N ALA A 122 -8.19 5.91 18.67
CA ALA A 122 -7.73 6.33 19.99
C ALA A 122 -7.31 7.81 20.03
N LEU A 123 -6.68 8.30 18.96
CA LEU A 123 -6.28 9.71 18.88
C LEU A 123 -7.48 10.67 18.83
N VAL A 124 -8.54 10.30 18.11
CA VAL A 124 -9.70 11.18 17.91
C VAL A 124 -10.76 11.01 18.99
N ASP A 125 -11.08 9.77 19.36
CA ASP A 125 -12.13 9.45 20.33
C ASP A 125 -11.64 9.68 21.77
N ASP A 126 -10.37 9.38 22.06
CA ASP A 126 -9.83 9.34 23.43
C ASP A 126 -8.64 10.28 23.68
N GLY A 127 -8.10 10.94 22.64
CA GLY A 127 -6.97 11.85 22.77
C GLY A 127 -5.64 11.18 23.15
N THR A 128 -5.48 9.87 22.88
CA THR A 128 -4.30 9.09 23.28
C THR A 128 -3.80 8.17 22.17
N TYR A 129 -2.53 7.76 22.24
CA TYR A 129 -1.98 6.68 21.40
C TYR A 129 -2.23 5.29 21.96
N ALA A 130 -2.55 5.19 23.26
CA ALA A 130 -2.90 3.94 23.91
C ALA A 130 -4.22 3.40 23.32
N ILE A 131 -4.27 2.11 23.04
CA ILE A 131 -5.41 1.45 22.39
C ILE A 131 -6.15 0.49 23.31
N ASP A 132 -5.79 0.44 24.60
CA ASP A 132 -6.36 -0.46 25.62
C ASP A 132 -7.89 -0.47 25.61
N GLN A 133 -8.50 0.71 25.63
CA GLN A 133 -9.95 0.94 25.63
C GLN A 133 -10.68 0.35 24.41
N ILE A 134 -9.96 0.13 23.30
CA ILE A 134 -10.50 -0.45 22.07
C ILE A 134 -10.27 -1.97 22.07
N VAL A 135 -9.04 -2.40 22.35
CA VAL A 135 -8.62 -3.80 22.16
C VAL A 135 -8.81 -4.68 23.38
N THR A 136 -9.23 -4.11 24.52
CA THR A 136 -9.56 -4.87 25.74
C THR A 136 -11.04 -4.81 26.11
N ASN A 137 -11.83 -4.00 25.41
CA ASN A 137 -13.27 -3.94 25.60
C ASN A 137 -13.93 -5.27 25.17
N PRO A 138 -14.56 -6.04 26.08
CA PRO A 138 -15.13 -7.35 25.74
C PRO A 138 -16.23 -7.31 24.68
N GLU A 139 -17.01 -6.22 24.62
CA GLU A 139 -18.11 -6.06 23.67
C GLU A 139 -17.60 -5.75 22.25
N GLU A 140 -16.45 -5.10 22.16
CA GLU A 140 -15.86 -4.65 20.90
C GLU A 140 -14.69 -5.52 20.41
N TYR A 141 -14.13 -6.36 21.29
CA TYR A 141 -12.91 -7.12 21.06
C TYR A 141 -12.92 -7.89 19.74
N ALA A 142 -13.98 -8.64 19.47
CA ALA A 142 -14.09 -9.48 18.28
C ALA A 142 -13.96 -8.67 16.99
N ARG A 143 -14.34 -7.38 17.00
CA ARG A 143 -14.31 -6.48 15.85
C ARG A 143 -12.95 -5.80 15.69
N TRP A 144 -12.27 -5.46 16.78
CA TRP A 144 -11.03 -4.66 16.78
C TRP A 144 -9.74 -5.43 17.06
N GLN A 145 -9.82 -6.71 17.36
CA GLN A 145 -8.66 -7.56 17.65
C GLN A 145 -7.55 -7.42 16.60
N THR A 146 -6.34 -7.12 17.07
CA THR A 146 -5.14 -7.09 16.24
C THR A 146 -4.00 -7.84 16.90
N ILE A 147 -3.15 -8.50 16.11
CA ILE A 147 -1.88 -9.09 16.56
C ILE A 147 -0.73 -8.09 16.47
N ASP A 148 -0.94 -6.96 15.79
CA ASP A 148 0.08 -5.94 15.53
C ASP A 148 0.06 -4.87 16.63
N MET A 149 0.39 -5.28 17.84
CA MET A 149 0.38 -4.44 19.04
C MET A 149 1.54 -4.77 19.98
N VAL A 150 1.94 -3.79 20.78
CA VAL A 150 3.03 -3.87 21.75
C VAL A 150 2.55 -3.40 23.13
N LYS A 151 3.21 -3.87 24.19
CA LYS A 151 2.97 -3.42 25.56
C LYS A 151 4.25 -2.80 26.12
N HIS A 152 4.13 -1.64 26.77
CA HIS A 152 5.24 -1.07 27.55
C HIS A 152 4.69 -0.05 28.57
N ALA A 153 5.52 0.33 29.55
CA ALA A 153 5.19 1.31 30.59
C ALA A 153 6.03 2.59 30.52
N SER A 154 6.55 2.95 29.35
CA SER A 154 7.39 4.14 29.16
C SER A 154 6.69 5.47 29.51
N SER A 155 5.36 5.48 29.57
CA SER A 155 4.54 6.61 30.03
C SER A 155 4.26 6.59 31.54
N GLY A 156 4.83 5.65 32.29
CA GLY A 156 4.63 5.46 33.73
C GLY A 156 3.63 4.37 34.10
N GLN A 157 2.69 4.03 33.20
CA GLN A 157 1.73 2.93 33.36
C GLN A 157 1.79 1.98 32.17
N PRO A 158 1.54 0.67 32.37
CA PRO A 158 1.55 -0.30 31.27
C PRO A 158 0.33 -0.10 30.37
N HIS A 159 0.59 0.15 29.08
CA HIS A 159 -0.44 0.34 28.07
C HIS A 159 -0.15 -0.48 26.82
N LEU A 160 -1.21 -0.76 26.07
CA LEU A 160 -1.14 -1.36 24.75
C LEU A 160 -1.11 -0.28 23.67
N TYR A 161 -0.25 -0.46 22.68
CA TYR A 161 -0.10 0.44 21.54
C TYR A 161 -0.06 -0.34 20.23
N SER A 162 -0.38 0.32 19.11
CA SER A 162 -0.06 -0.21 17.79
C SER A 162 1.45 -0.40 17.63
N SER A 163 1.87 -1.47 16.96
CA SER A 163 3.27 -1.68 16.58
C SER A 163 3.70 -0.89 15.34
N LYS A 164 2.77 -0.17 14.68
CA LYS A 164 3.03 0.53 13.42
C LYS A 164 3.66 1.90 13.65
N PRO A 165 4.47 2.43 12.71
CA PRO A 165 4.95 3.80 12.77
C PRO A 165 3.80 4.80 12.92
N THR A 166 3.97 5.79 13.80
CA THR A 166 2.88 6.66 14.26
C THR A 166 2.54 7.78 13.28
N LEU A 167 3.48 8.24 12.44
CA LEU A 167 3.26 9.41 11.58
C LEU A 167 2.00 9.29 10.70
N LEU A 168 1.88 8.19 9.95
CA LEU A 168 0.74 8.00 9.04
C LEU A 168 -0.62 7.98 9.77
N PRO A 169 -0.84 7.12 10.80
CA PRO A 169 -2.11 7.15 11.52
C PRO A 169 -2.37 8.49 12.22
N THR A 170 -1.36 9.25 12.64
CA THR A 170 -1.55 10.59 13.19
C THR A 170 -2.06 11.59 12.15
N LEU A 171 -1.51 11.56 10.94
CA LEU A 171 -2.02 12.39 9.84
C LEU A 171 -3.47 12.03 9.49
N LEU A 172 -3.79 10.73 9.43
CA LEU A 172 -5.14 10.25 9.14
C LEU A 172 -6.13 10.44 10.29
N ALA A 173 -5.66 10.60 11.52
CA ALA A 173 -6.50 11.02 12.64
C ALA A 173 -7.08 12.42 12.40
N GLY A 174 -6.35 13.33 11.74
CA GLY A 174 -6.87 14.62 11.32
C GLY A 174 -8.03 14.49 10.33
N GLU A 175 -7.92 13.56 9.38
CA GLU A 175 -9.01 13.26 8.43
C GLU A 175 -10.23 12.66 9.12
N TYR A 176 -10.04 11.67 10.01
CA TYR A 176 -11.14 11.10 10.80
C TYR A 176 -11.80 12.15 11.69
N PHE A 177 -11.03 13.03 12.34
CA PHE A 177 -11.55 14.12 13.14
C PHE A 177 -12.48 15.04 12.33
N LEU A 178 -12.09 15.41 11.11
CA LEU A 178 -12.93 16.24 10.24
C LEU A 178 -14.23 15.51 9.85
N ILE A 179 -14.14 14.22 9.48
CA ILE A 179 -15.33 13.41 9.20
C ILE A 179 -16.27 13.38 10.41
N GLN A 180 -15.73 13.09 11.60
CA GLN A 180 -16.51 13.03 12.84
C GLN A 180 -17.19 14.36 13.14
N LYS A 181 -16.49 15.49 12.98
CA LYS A 181 -17.06 16.83 13.23
C LYS A 181 -18.12 17.25 12.22
N LEU A 182 -17.99 16.83 10.96
CA LEU A 182 -18.90 17.23 9.89
C LEU A 182 -20.15 16.35 9.81
N THR A 183 -20.06 15.06 10.15
CA THR A 183 -21.16 14.11 9.97
C THR A 183 -21.68 13.48 11.26
N GLY A 184 -20.93 13.59 12.37
CA GLY A 184 -21.19 12.86 13.60
C GLY A 184 -20.82 11.38 13.54
N TRP A 185 -20.26 10.88 12.41
CA TRP A 185 -19.89 9.47 12.29
C TRP A 185 -18.63 9.15 13.08
N THR A 186 -18.71 8.12 13.92
CA THR A 186 -17.57 7.59 14.68
C THR A 186 -17.14 6.23 14.15
N LEU A 187 -15.86 5.88 14.32
CA LEU A 187 -15.35 4.54 13.99
C LEU A 187 -16.01 3.45 14.85
N ALA A 188 -16.44 3.79 16.07
CA ALA A 188 -17.19 2.91 16.96
C ALA A 188 -18.53 2.48 16.35
N GLU A 189 -19.37 3.47 16.01
CA GLU A 189 -20.78 3.25 15.65
C GLU A 189 -20.99 3.12 14.13
N HIS A 190 -20.21 3.86 13.34
CA HIS A 190 -20.37 4.03 11.89
C HIS A 190 -19.10 3.60 11.11
N PRO A 191 -18.53 2.41 11.36
CA PRO A 191 -17.24 2.02 10.79
C PRO A 191 -17.23 2.03 9.26
N PHE A 192 -18.30 1.53 8.63
CA PHE A 192 -18.36 1.41 7.18
C PHE A 192 -18.36 2.78 6.52
N GLN A 193 -19.15 3.72 7.06
CA GLN A 193 -19.24 5.08 6.56
C GLN A 193 -17.90 5.79 6.71
N VAL A 194 -17.29 5.74 7.90
CA VAL A 194 -16.00 6.39 8.14
C VAL A 194 -14.89 5.78 7.28
N VAL A 195 -14.72 4.45 7.31
CA VAL A 195 -13.63 3.79 6.59
C VAL A 195 -13.75 3.95 5.09
N ARG A 196 -14.95 3.77 4.52
CA ARG A 196 -15.13 3.97 3.07
C ARG A 196 -14.88 5.42 2.68
N SER A 197 -15.36 6.38 3.47
CA SER A 197 -15.11 7.80 3.21
C SER A 197 -13.62 8.10 3.23
N MET A 198 -12.91 7.62 4.25
CA MET A 198 -11.46 7.83 4.36
C MET A 198 -10.70 7.17 3.21
N LEU A 199 -10.99 5.91 2.87
CA LEU A 199 -10.31 5.25 1.76
C LEU A 199 -10.60 5.94 0.42
N LEU A 200 -11.80 6.48 0.21
CA LEU A 200 -12.13 7.29 -0.97
C LEU A 200 -11.39 8.64 -0.98
N LEU A 201 -11.21 9.29 0.18
CA LEU A 201 -10.56 10.59 0.30
C LEU A 201 -9.04 10.50 0.31
N THR A 202 -8.46 9.43 0.84
CA THR A 202 -7.01 9.21 0.86
C THR A 202 -6.53 8.40 -0.35
N ASN A 203 -7.04 7.19 -0.56
CA ASN A 203 -6.40 6.23 -1.48
C ASN A 203 -6.71 6.53 -2.95
N ILE A 204 -7.92 7.01 -3.27
CA ILE A 204 -8.28 7.36 -4.65
C ILE A 204 -7.43 8.53 -5.16
N PRO A 205 -7.31 9.68 -4.44
CA PRO A 205 -6.41 10.76 -4.87
C PRO A 205 -4.96 10.32 -5.00
N VAL A 206 -4.49 9.41 -4.14
CA VAL A 206 -3.14 8.86 -4.24
C VAL A 206 -2.95 8.07 -5.53
N ILE A 207 -3.87 7.19 -5.90
CA ILE A 207 -3.81 6.45 -7.17
C ILE A 207 -3.85 7.42 -8.37
N ILE A 208 -4.74 8.41 -8.34
CA ILE A 208 -4.83 9.45 -9.38
C ILE A 208 -3.50 10.19 -9.50
N LEU A 209 -2.90 10.61 -8.38
CA LEU A 209 -1.62 11.31 -8.36
C LEU A 209 -0.50 10.48 -9.00
N ILE A 210 -0.40 9.20 -8.65
CA ILE A 210 0.60 8.29 -9.24
C ILE A 210 0.40 8.20 -10.76
N LEU A 211 -0.83 7.97 -11.23
CA LEU A 211 -1.12 7.82 -12.66
C LEU A 211 -0.93 9.12 -13.44
N LEU A 212 -1.30 10.27 -12.87
CA LEU A 212 -1.09 11.58 -13.50
C LEU A 212 0.40 11.88 -13.65
N LEU A 213 1.20 11.69 -12.60
CA LEU A 213 2.65 11.92 -12.68
C LEU A 213 3.32 10.92 -13.62
N LEU A 214 2.91 9.64 -13.58
CA LEU A 214 3.39 8.64 -14.52
C LEU A 214 3.08 9.04 -15.96
N SER A 215 1.85 9.51 -16.26
CA SER A 215 1.47 9.96 -17.60
C SER A 215 2.41 11.04 -18.14
N ARG A 216 2.87 11.96 -17.27
CA ARG A 216 3.84 13.01 -17.63
C ARG A 216 5.24 12.44 -17.84
N ILE A 217 5.65 11.44 -17.06
CA ILE A 217 6.94 10.77 -17.23
C ILE A 217 6.96 9.95 -18.51
N VAL A 218 5.92 9.18 -18.81
CA VAL A 218 5.88 8.34 -20.04
C VAL A 218 5.78 9.18 -21.30
N GLU A 219 5.08 10.32 -21.30
CA GLU A 219 5.11 11.25 -22.44
C GLU A 219 6.52 11.80 -22.68
N LYS A 220 7.27 12.05 -21.60
CA LYS A 220 8.62 12.59 -21.67
C LYS A 220 9.67 11.55 -22.09
N LEU A 221 9.61 10.36 -21.53
CA LEU A 221 10.65 9.34 -21.67
C LEU A 221 10.32 8.26 -22.71
N GLY A 222 9.04 8.05 -22.99
CA GLY A 222 8.60 7.06 -23.97
C GLY A 222 8.91 7.51 -25.39
N ALA A 223 9.21 6.55 -26.26
CA ALA A 223 9.49 6.75 -27.68
C ALA A 223 8.32 6.31 -28.57
N SER A 224 7.38 5.50 -28.07
CA SER A 224 6.26 4.97 -28.86
C SER A 224 4.93 5.06 -28.12
N ASP A 225 3.84 5.24 -28.87
CA ASP A 225 2.49 5.29 -28.31
C ASP A 225 2.11 3.95 -27.67
N TRP A 226 2.50 2.85 -28.30
CA TRP A 226 2.38 1.51 -27.74
C TRP A 226 3.05 1.38 -26.37
N GLY A 227 4.31 1.81 -26.25
CA GLY A 227 5.07 1.70 -25.00
C GLY A 227 4.45 2.53 -23.88
N ARG A 228 4.09 3.79 -24.17
CA ARG A 228 3.46 4.67 -23.19
C ARG A 228 2.11 4.14 -22.69
N ILE A 229 1.25 3.70 -23.60
CA ILE A 229 -0.06 3.12 -23.25
C ILE A 229 0.12 1.81 -22.48
N THR A 230 1.08 0.97 -22.87
CA THR A 230 1.39 -0.28 -22.14
C THR A 230 1.80 0.00 -20.69
N VAL A 231 2.67 0.97 -20.44
CA VAL A 231 3.09 1.35 -19.08
C VAL A 231 1.92 1.90 -18.27
N MET A 232 1.07 2.73 -18.87
CA MET A 232 -0.13 3.25 -18.22
C MET A 232 -1.14 2.14 -17.91
N ALA A 233 -1.37 1.20 -18.84
CA ALA A 233 -2.23 0.04 -18.61
C ALA A 233 -1.69 -0.86 -17.50
N MET A 234 -0.37 -1.08 -17.48
CA MET A 234 0.32 -1.81 -16.41
C MET A 234 0.09 -1.15 -15.06
N ALA A 235 0.30 0.17 -14.94
CA ALA A 235 0.06 0.90 -13.70
C ALA A 235 -1.41 0.84 -13.25
N SER A 236 -2.33 0.88 -14.22
CA SER A 236 -3.78 0.93 -14.02
C SER A 236 -4.38 -0.39 -13.52
N PHE A 237 -3.85 -1.53 -13.96
CA PHE A 237 -4.47 -2.84 -13.74
C PHE A 237 -3.51 -3.95 -13.32
N GLY A 238 -2.22 -3.83 -13.65
CA GLY A 238 -1.22 -4.90 -13.46
C GLY A 238 -0.39 -4.78 -12.19
N THR A 239 -0.67 -3.81 -11.32
CA THR A 239 0.09 -3.60 -10.07
C THR A 239 -0.76 -3.83 -8.83
N PHE A 240 -0.13 -4.39 -7.80
CA PHE A 240 -0.74 -4.57 -6.48
C PHE A 240 -1.05 -3.26 -5.74
N LEU A 241 -0.65 -2.09 -6.26
CA LEU A 241 -1.09 -0.80 -5.70
C LEU A 241 -2.61 -0.66 -5.76
N THR A 242 -3.23 -1.08 -6.88
CA THR A 242 -4.69 -1.06 -7.03
C THR A 242 -5.38 -2.13 -6.18
N THR A 243 -4.73 -3.28 -6.01
CA THR A 243 -5.16 -4.35 -5.11
C THR A 243 -5.24 -3.88 -3.65
N PHE A 244 -4.22 -3.17 -3.18
CA PHE A 244 -4.13 -2.70 -1.79
C PHE A 244 -4.81 -1.34 -1.57
N ALA A 245 -5.29 -0.68 -2.62
CA ALA A 245 -6.00 0.60 -2.48
C ALA A 245 -7.35 0.49 -1.75
N VAL A 246 -7.85 -0.73 -1.49
CA VAL A 246 -9.08 -0.97 -0.74
C VAL A 246 -8.86 -1.14 0.77
N VAL A 247 -7.61 -1.05 1.25
CA VAL A 247 -7.26 -1.18 2.67
C VAL A 247 -6.32 -0.06 3.12
N LEU A 248 -6.32 0.22 4.42
CA LEU A 248 -5.36 1.14 5.02
C LEU A 248 -3.98 0.46 5.14
N ASN A 249 -3.05 0.88 4.30
CA ASN A 249 -1.68 0.38 4.27
C ASN A 249 -0.69 1.54 4.03
N ASN A 250 0.54 1.38 4.50
CA ASN A 250 1.58 2.40 4.34
C ASN A 250 2.20 2.40 2.93
N HIS A 251 2.22 1.24 2.26
CA HIS A 251 2.91 1.06 0.99
C HIS A 251 2.34 1.92 -0.15
N LEU A 252 1.02 2.08 -0.22
CA LEU A 252 0.37 2.93 -1.23
C LEU A 252 0.77 4.40 -1.08
N ILE A 253 0.74 4.93 0.14
CA ILE A 253 1.12 6.32 0.43
C ILE A 253 2.62 6.53 0.18
N ALA A 254 3.45 5.57 0.58
CA ALA A 254 4.88 5.59 0.30
C ALA A 254 5.17 5.55 -1.21
N ALA A 255 4.45 4.74 -1.99
CA ALA A 255 4.55 4.71 -3.45
C ALA A 255 4.20 6.07 -4.07
N ALA A 256 3.17 6.75 -3.56
CA ALA A 256 2.82 8.10 -4.00
C ALA A 256 3.97 9.07 -3.77
N CYS A 257 4.55 9.03 -2.57
CA CYS A 257 5.69 9.86 -2.19
C CYS A 257 6.91 9.57 -3.07
N VAL A 258 7.21 8.30 -3.34
CA VAL A 258 8.28 7.90 -4.26
C VAL A 258 8.03 8.42 -5.67
N MET A 259 6.80 8.33 -6.19
CA MET A 259 6.47 8.87 -7.52
C MET A 259 6.70 10.38 -7.59
N VAL A 260 6.27 11.14 -6.57
CA VAL A 260 6.45 12.59 -6.52
C VAL A 260 7.94 12.96 -6.44
N ALA A 261 8.69 12.30 -5.55
CA ALA A 261 10.12 12.56 -5.42
C ALA A 261 10.89 12.22 -6.70
N PHE A 262 10.54 11.10 -7.34
CA PHE A 262 11.17 10.68 -8.59
C PHE A 262 10.78 11.57 -9.76
N TYR A 263 9.53 12.07 -9.80
CA TYR A 263 9.11 13.07 -10.78
C TYR A 263 9.93 14.37 -10.67
N ALA A 264 10.26 14.81 -9.45
CA ALA A 264 11.16 15.94 -9.25
C ALA A 264 12.58 15.65 -9.77
N ALA A 265 13.11 14.45 -9.53
CA ALA A 265 14.39 14.01 -10.10
C ALA A 265 14.38 13.99 -11.63
N VAL A 266 13.29 13.52 -12.26
CA VAL A 266 13.09 13.57 -13.72
C VAL A 266 13.13 15.02 -14.23
N ASN A 267 12.44 15.95 -13.56
CA ASN A 267 12.46 17.36 -13.96
C ASN A 267 13.88 17.95 -13.89
N VAL A 268 14.66 17.65 -12.85
CA VAL A 268 16.01 18.21 -12.72
C VAL A 268 17.00 17.55 -13.67
N TRP A 269 17.03 16.22 -13.74
CA TRP A 269 18.07 15.51 -14.49
C TRP A 269 17.74 15.40 -15.98
N ILE A 270 16.47 15.25 -16.35
CA ILE A 270 16.05 15.12 -17.76
C ILE A 270 15.74 16.47 -18.38
N ASP A 271 14.94 17.33 -17.72
CA ASP A 271 14.62 18.65 -18.29
C ASP A 271 15.68 19.71 -18.00
N GLY A 272 16.70 19.37 -17.20
CA GLY A 272 17.76 20.32 -16.82
C GLY A 272 17.26 21.44 -15.90
N LYS A 273 16.07 21.31 -15.31
CA LYS A 273 15.49 22.30 -14.40
C LYS A 273 16.37 22.47 -13.16
N ARG A 274 16.53 23.72 -12.71
CA ARG A 274 17.44 24.09 -11.62
C ARG A 274 16.74 24.79 -10.45
N GLU A 275 15.42 24.95 -10.52
CA GLU A 275 14.64 25.63 -9.50
C GLU A 275 14.68 24.86 -8.16
N THR A 276 14.87 25.59 -7.07
CA THR A 276 14.96 25.04 -5.70
C THR A 276 13.72 24.26 -5.28
N ARG A 277 12.54 24.58 -5.84
CA ARG A 277 11.29 23.86 -5.59
C ARG A 277 11.41 22.36 -5.87
N TRP A 278 12.21 21.94 -6.85
CA TRP A 278 12.34 20.52 -7.18
C TRP A 278 13.15 19.78 -6.12
N VAL A 279 14.15 20.44 -5.53
CA VAL A 279 14.89 19.91 -4.39
C VAL A 279 13.98 19.82 -3.17
N LEU A 280 13.19 20.87 -2.89
CA LEU A 280 12.21 20.86 -1.81
C LEU A 280 11.23 19.69 -1.94
N ILE A 281 10.64 19.51 -3.13
CA ILE A 281 9.69 18.42 -3.40
C ILE A 281 10.38 17.06 -3.26
N ALA A 282 11.55 16.86 -3.87
CA ALA A 282 12.29 15.60 -3.78
C ALA A 282 12.62 15.24 -2.34
N SER A 283 13.15 16.20 -1.57
CA SER A 283 13.51 16.01 -0.16
C SER A 283 12.30 15.77 0.74
N LEU A 284 11.23 16.55 0.59
CA LEU A 284 10.00 16.38 1.36
C LEU A 284 9.41 14.98 1.17
N PHE A 285 9.19 14.57 -0.08
CA PHE A 285 8.49 13.33 -0.36
C PHE A 285 9.38 12.09 -0.20
N SER A 286 10.69 12.17 -0.42
CA SER A 286 11.57 11.03 -0.09
C SER A 286 11.73 10.85 1.43
N ALA A 287 11.77 11.93 2.22
CA ALA A 287 11.75 11.84 3.67
C ALA A 287 10.40 11.33 4.21
N LEU A 288 9.28 11.76 3.62
CA LEU A 288 7.95 11.28 3.98
C LEU A 288 7.79 9.80 3.63
N ALA A 289 8.28 9.36 2.47
CA ALA A 289 8.32 7.95 2.10
C ALA A 289 9.06 7.12 3.15
N MET A 290 10.25 7.56 3.58
CA MET A 290 11.02 6.88 4.64
C MET A 290 10.26 6.84 5.98
N ALA A 291 9.65 7.95 6.39
CA ALA A 291 8.94 8.03 7.66
C ALA A 291 7.68 7.13 7.70
N ILE A 292 7.07 6.88 6.53
CA ILE A 292 5.91 6.01 6.36
C ILE A 292 6.31 4.55 6.13
N ASP A 293 7.40 4.31 5.41
CA ASP A 293 7.93 3.00 5.06
C ASP A 293 9.45 3.01 5.13
N LEU A 294 10.00 2.54 6.27
CA LEU A 294 11.40 2.71 6.65
C LEU A 294 12.43 2.36 5.54
N PRO A 295 12.28 1.26 4.77
CA PRO A 295 13.22 0.94 3.68
C PRO A 295 13.31 2.00 2.58
N ALA A 296 12.29 2.84 2.42
CA ALA A 296 12.33 3.97 1.48
C ALA A 296 13.37 5.03 1.86
N GLY A 297 13.97 4.96 3.06
CA GLY A 297 15.16 5.76 3.43
C GLY A 297 16.34 5.57 2.48
N LEU A 298 16.45 4.42 1.80
CA LEU A 298 17.47 4.22 0.78
C LEU A 298 17.27 5.15 -0.42
N LEU A 299 16.01 5.40 -0.83
CA LEU A 299 15.71 6.37 -1.88
C LEU A 299 16.08 7.79 -1.47
N LEU A 300 15.77 8.18 -0.22
CA LEU A 300 16.17 9.47 0.33
C LEU A 300 17.70 9.65 0.26
N GLY A 301 18.47 8.65 0.69
CA GLY A 301 19.94 8.71 0.62
C GLY A 301 20.47 8.82 -0.80
N VAL A 302 20.00 7.94 -1.70
CA VAL A 302 20.46 7.90 -3.10
C VAL A 302 20.08 9.17 -3.87
N LEU A 303 18.83 9.64 -3.74
CA LEU A 303 18.42 10.92 -4.33
C LEU A 303 19.17 12.08 -3.69
N GLY A 304 19.32 12.10 -2.36
CA GLY A 304 20.08 13.12 -1.64
C GLY A 304 21.50 13.29 -2.17
N LEU A 305 22.22 12.20 -2.40
CA LEU A 305 23.55 12.23 -3.02
C LEU A 305 23.51 12.75 -4.47
N GLY A 306 22.55 12.31 -5.28
CA GLY A 306 22.39 12.80 -6.65
C GLY A 306 22.05 14.29 -6.73
N PHE A 307 21.21 14.78 -5.81
CA PHE A 307 20.87 16.19 -5.68
C PHE A 307 21.99 17.03 -5.08
N LEU A 308 22.80 16.47 -4.18
CA LEU A 308 24.00 17.15 -3.67
C LEU A 308 25.04 17.34 -4.78
N TYR A 309 25.19 16.37 -5.67
CA TYR A 309 26.07 16.48 -6.84
C TYR A 309 25.55 17.50 -7.87
N THR A 310 24.24 17.54 -8.12
CA THR A 310 23.66 18.37 -9.20
C THR A 310 23.26 19.78 -8.76
N LEU A 311 22.81 19.96 -7.51
CA LEU A 311 22.27 21.20 -6.94
C LEU A 311 22.71 21.36 -5.46
N PRO A 312 24.01 21.42 -5.14
CA PRO A 312 24.52 21.31 -3.76
C PRO A 312 23.94 22.35 -2.80
N ARG A 313 23.93 23.63 -3.21
CA ARG A 313 23.43 24.71 -2.36
C ARG A 313 21.95 24.54 -2.00
N ALA A 314 21.11 24.20 -2.99
CA ALA A 314 19.69 23.97 -2.74
C ALA A 314 19.48 22.71 -1.88
N THR A 315 20.24 21.66 -2.10
CA THR A 315 20.19 20.43 -1.30
C THR A 315 20.55 20.69 0.16
N LEU A 316 21.58 21.48 0.42
CA LEU A 316 22.00 21.80 1.79
C LEU A 316 21.09 22.83 2.48
N LEU A 317 20.68 23.89 1.78
CA LEU A 317 19.94 24.99 2.39
C LEU A 317 18.42 24.80 2.41
N VAL A 318 17.89 23.91 1.56
CA VAL A 318 16.46 23.63 1.46
C VAL A 318 16.18 22.15 1.73
N GLY A 319 16.91 21.27 1.06
CA GLY A 319 16.70 19.82 1.18
C GLY A 319 16.92 19.30 2.60
N VAL A 320 18.09 19.56 3.19
CA VAL A 320 18.43 19.08 4.55
C VAL A 320 17.46 19.63 5.61
N PRO A 321 17.15 20.93 5.69
CA PRO A 321 16.16 21.43 6.66
C PRO A 321 14.79 20.77 6.53
N VAL A 322 14.33 20.53 5.30
CA VAL A 322 13.05 19.85 5.05
C VAL A 322 13.09 18.39 5.53
N VAL A 323 14.17 17.65 5.25
CA VAL A 323 14.36 16.28 5.74
C VAL A 323 14.35 16.26 7.27
N VAL A 324 15.10 17.17 7.90
CA VAL A 324 15.16 17.29 9.37
C VAL A 324 13.77 17.59 9.94
N ALA A 325 12.99 18.47 9.31
CA ALA A 325 11.63 18.77 9.76
C ALA A 325 10.73 17.53 9.70
N VAL A 326 10.73 16.79 8.58
CA VAL A 326 9.91 15.57 8.43
C VAL A 326 10.32 14.49 9.44
N VAL A 327 11.62 14.26 9.60
CA VAL A 327 12.15 13.31 10.59
C VAL A 327 11.80 13.76 12.01
N GLY A 328 11.90 15.06 12.30
CA GLY A 328 11.52 15.63 13.59
C GLY A 328 10.06 15.40 13.92
N VAL A 329 9.15 15.57 12.94
CA VAL A 329 7.72 15.26 13.11
C VAL A 329 7.50 13.76 13.33
N ALA A 330 8.12 12.89 12.52
CA ALA A 330 7.98 11.44 12.65
C ALA A 330 8.49 10.90 14.00
N VAL A 331 9.64 11.40 14.45
CA VAL A 331 10.20 11.09 15.77
C VAL A 331 9.32 11.70 16.86
N GLY A 332 8.80 12.91 16.65
CA GLY A 332 7.89 13.58 17.59
C GLY A 332 6.62 12.77 17.83
N THR A 333 5.95 12.29 16.79
CA THR A 333 4.76 11.43 16.94
C THR A 333 5.10 10.11 17.62
N ASN A 334 6.28 9.53 17.34
CA ASN A 334 6.76 8.32 18.02
C ASN A 334 7.03 8.58 19.51
N TYR A 335 7.65 9.72 19.84
CA TYR A 335 7.93 10.12 21.21
C TYR A 335 6.65 10.41 22.00
N MET A 336 5.64 11.03 21.36
CA MET A 336 4.33 11.25 21.98
C MET A 336 3.64 9.93 22.36
N ALA A 337 3.77 8.90 21.53
CA ALA A 337 3.20 7.58 21.79
C ALA A 337 4.02 6.77 22.80
N HIS A 338 5.34 6.71 22.60
CA HIS A 338 6.19 5.69 23.22
C HIS A 338 7.23 6.25 24.21
N ARG A 339 7.37 7.57 24.31
CA ARG A 339 8.42 8.25 25.11
C ARG A 339 9.84 7.83 24.76
N THR A 340 10.05 7.42 23.51
CA THR A 340 11.35 7.06 22.94
C THR A 340 11.45 7.56 21.50
N VAL A 341 12.67 7.74 21.02
CA VAL A 341 12.96 8.09 19.62
C VAL A 341 13.01 6.85 18.71
N LEU A 342 13.12 5.65 19.30
CA LEU A 342 13.15 4.39 18.54
C LEU A 342 11.73 3.88 18.27
N PRO A 343 11.45 3.34 17.08
CA PRO A 343 10.15 2.76 16.78
C PRO A 343 9.93 1.44 17.55
N PRO A 344 8.67 1.00 17.75
CA PRO A 344 8.37 -0.26 18.44
C PRO A 344 9.14 -1.47 17.93
N TYR A 345 9.41 -1.56 16.62
CA TYR A 345 10.19 -2.65 16.03
C TYR A 345 11.60 -2.82 16.61
N ALA A 346 12.21 -1.76 17.16
CA ALA A 346 13.51 -1.84 17.82
C ALA A 346 13.49 -2.63 19.15
N TYR A 347 12.29 -2.91 19.68
CA TYR A 347 12.07 -3.56 20.98
C TYR A 347 11.57 -5.01 20.82
N ARG A 348 11.78 -5.64 19.67
CA ARG A 348 11.30 -7.02 19.41
C ARG A 348 12.22 -8.11 19.97
N THR A 349 13.48 -7.79 20.23
CA THR A 349 14.51 -8.76 20.68
C THR A 349 15.19 -8.34 21.99
N ALA A 350 14.65 -7.33 22.68
CA ALA A 350 15.30 -6.72 23.84
C ALA A 350 14.81 -7.37 25.14
N GLY A 351 15.49 -8.39 25.65
CA GLY A 351 15.11 -9.00 26.94
C GLY A 351 13.98 -10.04 26.84
N GLN A 352 13.56 -10.56 27.99
CA GLN A 352 12.67 -11.72 28.08
C GLN A 352 11.19 -11.39 27.87
N ASP A 353 10.75 -10.21 28.33
CA ASP A 353 9.36 -9.75 28.23
C ASP A 353 9.27 -8.22 28.15
N TRP A 354 8.06 -7.68 28.10
CA TRP A 354 7.82 -6.23 28.01
C TRP A 354 8.40 -5.42 29.18
N GLN A 355 8.59 -6.02 30.35
CA GLN A 355 9.21 -5.37 31.51
C GLN A 355 10.74 -5.33 31.36
N ALA A 356 11.32 -6.36 30.74
CA ALA A 356 12.73 -6.45 30.41
C ALA A 356 13.12 -5.81 29.06
N GLY A 357 12.17 -5.13 28.38
CA GLY A 357 12.40 -4.37 27.16
C GLY A 357 11.81 -4.96 25.88
N ASN A 358 11.23 -6.17 25.91
CA ASN A 358 10.70 -6.86 24.74
C ASN A 358 9.21 -6.60 24.64
N TRP A 359 8.84 -5.50 23.99
CA TRP A 359 7.46 -5.02 23.99
C TRP A 359 6.47 -5.94 23.25
N TYR A 360 6.95 -6.99 22.60
CA TYR A 360 6.12 -7.97 21.88
C TYR A 360 5.73 -9.19 22.72
N VAL A 361 6.35 -9.37 23.89
CA VAL A 361 6.11 -10.52 24.78
C VAL A 361 5.37 -10.05 26.03
N TYR A 362 4.06 -10.29 26.07
CA TYR A 362 3.20 -9.84 27.17
C TYR A 362 1.85 -10.57 27.20
N ASP A 363 1.15 -10.44 28.33
CA ASP A 363 -0.25 -10.80 28.49
C ASP A 363 -1.12 -9.57 28.73
N TYR A 364 -2.38 -9.65 28.32
CA TYR A 364 -3.39 -8.64 28.58
C TYR A 364 -4.76 -9.28 28.85
N GLN A 365 -5.63 -8.54 29.52
CA GLN A 365 -6.92 -9.03 29.96
C GLN A 365 -8.06 -8.48 29.09
N VAL A 366 -9.01 -9.35 28.73
CA VAL A 366 -10.25 -9.00 28.03
C VAL A 366 -11.40 -9.62 28.81
N GLY A 367 -12.07 -8.81 29.63
CA GLY A 367 -13.09 -9.29 30.57
C GLY A 367 -12.48 -10.27 31.57
N SER A 368 -12.96 -11.51 31.60
CA SER A 368 -12.41 -12.57 32.47
C SER A 368 -11.28 -13.38 31.83
N ARG A 369 -10.93 -13.13 30.56
CA ARG A 369 -9.92 -13.91 29.83
C ARG A 369 -8.58 -13.20 29.85
N VAL A 370 -7.51 -13.97 30.05
CA VAL A 370 -6.13 -13.55 29.80
C VAL A 370 -5.75 -14.00 28.39
N ILE A 371 -5.16 -13.10 27.63
CA ILE A 371 -4.74 -13.33 26.25
C ILE A 371 -3.25 -13.08 26.14
N SER A 372 -2.52 -14.08 25.63
CA SER A 372 -1.12 -13.97 25.29
C SER A 372 -0.92 -13.22 23.99
N SER A 373 0.12 -12.37 23.93
CA SER A 373 0.50 -11.71 22.68
C SER A 373 0.90 -12.75 21.62
N TYR A 374 0.44 -12.56 20.38
CA TYR A 374 0.68 -13.49 19.26
C TYR A 374 2.17 -13.73 18.97
N TRP A 375 3.01 -12.75 19.30
CA TRP A 375 4.44 -12.76 19.01
C TRP A 375 5.29 -13.40 20.11
N LYS A 376 4.70 -13.94 21.19
CA LYS A 376 5.44 -14.77 22.14
C LYS A 376 6.01 -16.01 21.47
N THR A 377 7.20 -16.41 21.90
CA THR A 377 7.95 -17.56 21.37
C THR A 377 7.92 -18.77 22.30
N ASP A 378 7.07 -18.77 23.33
CA ASP A 378 6.84 -19.97 24.14
C ASP A 378 6.16 -21.08 23.32
N ALA A 379 6.25 -22.32 23.81
CA ALA A 379 5.80 -23.49 23.07
C ALA A 379 4.30 -23.42 22.68
N GLU A 380 3.45 -22.90 23.56
CA GLU A 380 2.01 -22.79 23.31
C GLU A 380 1.71 -21.74 22.23
N SER A 381 2.34 -20.57 22.33
CA SER A 381 2.22 -19.49 21.36
C SER A 381 2.75 -19.89 19.98
N MET A 382 3.84 -20.65 19.92
CA MET A 382 4.39 -21.15 18.65
C MET A 382 3.49 -22.17 17.96
N VAL A 383 2.77 -23.01 18.72
CA VAL A 383 1.78 -23.95 18.15
C VAL A 383 0.62 -23.21 17.49
N SER A 384 0.12 -22.13 18.11
CA SER A 384 -0.99 -21.33 17.57
C SER A 384 -0.57 -20.35 16.46
N ARG A 385 0.72 -20.03 16.35
CA ARG A 385 1.26 -19.15 15.30
C ARG A 385 1.15 -19.80 13.92
N SER A 386 0.68 -19.01 12.95
CA SER A 386 0.56 -19.46 11.55
C SER A 386 1.92 -19.88 10.97
N LYS A 387 1.93 -20.87 10.05
CA LYS A 387 3.16 -21.36 9.41
C LYS A 387 3.92 -20.22 8.73
N ILE A 388 3.21 -19.31 8.05
CA ILE A 388 3.82 -18.18 7.37
C ILE A 388 4.51 -17.21 8.34
N ASP A 389 3.92 -16.96 9.52
CA ASP A 389 4.48 -16.04 10.52
C ASP A 389 5.60 -16.65 11.38
N ARG A 390 5.82 -17.97 11.31
CA ARG A 390 7.04 -18.61 11.85
C ARG A 390 8.26 -18.30 10.97
N GLY A 391 8.02 -18.02 9.68
CA GLY A 391 9.04 -17.74 8.70
C GLY A 391 9.55 -19.00 8.00
N GLU A 392 10.02 -18.83 6.77
CA GLU A 392 10.65 -19.89 5.99
C GLU A 392 12.01 -20.24 6.61
N ALA A 393 12.26 -21.51 6.93
CA ALA A 393 13.49 -21.93 7.59
C ALA A 393 14.70 -21.87 6.63
N ASN A 394 14.48 -22.17 5.35
CA ASN A 394 15.52 -22.16 4.34
C ASN A 394 15.58 -20.82 3.59
N ARG A 395 16.70 -20.09 3.70
CA ARG A 395 16.85 -18.76 3.08
C ARG A 395 16.79 -18.84 1.55
N SER A 396 17.30 -19.92 0.96
CA SER A 396 17.28 -20.09 -0.49
C SER A 396 15.87 -20.32 -1.02
N GLU A 397 15.05 -21.12 -0.32
CA GLU A 397 13.63 -21.33 -0.63
C GLU A 397 12.84 -20.02 -0.49
N TYR A 398 13.10 -19.26 0.58
CA TYR A 398 12.51 -17.94 0.78
C TYR A 398 12.80 -17.00 -0.39
N ILE A 399 14.07 -16.92 -0.83
CA ILE A 399 14.46 -16.06 -1.97
C ILE A 399 13.82 -16.57 -3.26
N PHE A 400 13.85 -17.87 -3.52
CA PHE A 400 13.23 -18.48 -4.69
C PHE A 400 11.73 -18.17 -4.77
N HIS A 401 10.99 -18.41 -3.68
CA HIS A 401 9.56 -18.17 -3.61
C HIS A 401 9.20 -16.68 -3.56
N SER A 402 10.11 -15.81 -3.14
CA SER A 402 9.96 -14.34 -3.20
C SER A 402 10.27 -13.74 -4.58
N LEU A 403 11.03 -14.44 -5.44
CA LEU A 403 11.37 -13.97 -6.79
C LEU A 403 10.50 -14.60 -7.88
N ILE A 404 10.46 -15.93 -7.96
CA ILE A 404 9.83 -16.67 -9.07
C ILE A 404 8.87 -17.79 -8.64
N GLY A 405 8.72 -18.04 -7.34
CA GLY A 405 7.75 -19.02 -6.83
C GLY A 405 6.39 -18.42 -6.46
N HIS A 406 5.71 -18.97 -5.44
CA HIS A 406 4.31 -18.67 -5.16
C HIS A 406 4.03 -17.22 -4.69
N HIS A 407 5.00 -16.56 -4.03
CA HIS A 407 4.93 -15.13 -3.66
C HIS A 407 5.83 -14.27 -4.55
N GLY A 408 6.22 -14.77 -5.72
CA GLY A 408 7.32 -14.22 -6.49
C GLY A 408 7.02 -12.87 -7.14
N LEU A 409 7.96 -11.93 -7.05
CA LEU A 409 7.90 -10.66 -7.77
C LEU A 409 7.67 -10.85 -9.27
N PHE A 410 8.39 -11.78 -9.90
CA PHE A 410 8.34 -12.02 -11.34
C PHE A 410 7.27 -13.04 -11.75
N SER A 411 6.85 -13.92 -10.86
CA SER A 411 5.79 -14.90 -11.16
C SER A 411 4.41 -14.28 -11.03
N LEU A 412 4.19 -13.47 -9.97
CA LEU A 412 2.93 -12.73 -9.80
C LEU A 412 2.86 -11.51 -10.72
N THR A 413 3.99 -10.91 -11.06
CA THR A 413 4.01 -9.72 -11.92
C THR A 413 5.10 -9.84 -12.99
N PRO A 414 4.89 -10.71 -14.00
CA PRO A 414 5.91 -11.01 -15.01
C PRO A 414 6.34 -9.81 -15.87
N MET A 415 5.56 -8.72 -15.90
CA MET A 415 5.98 -7.45 -16.48
C MET A 415 7.24 -6.86 -15.82
N TRP A 416 7.59 -7.24 -14.58
CA TRP A 416 8.83 -6.82 -13.93
C TRP A 416 10.10 -7.38 -14.60
N LEU A 417 10.01 -8.48 -15.36
CA LEU A 417 11.12 -8.93 -16.20
C LEU A 417 11.50 -7.89 -17.25
N LEU A 418 10.49 -7.22 -17.83
CA LEU A 418 10.71 -6.14 -18.79
C LEU A 418 11.19 -4.86 -18.11
N SER A 419 10.79 -4.62 -16.86
CA SER A 419 11.33 -3.50 -16.07
C SER A 419 12.80 -3.70 -15.75
N LEU A 420 13.24 -4.94 -15.46
CA LEU A 420 14.65 -5.28 -15.35
C LEU A 420 15.39 -5.02 -16.67
N ALA A 421 14.85 -5.49 -17.81
CA ALA A 421 15.44 -5.26 -19.12
C ALA A 421 15.53 -3.76 -19.47
N GLY A 422 14.48 -2.99 -19.19
CA GLY A 422 14.44 -1.55 -19.44
C GLY A 422 15.36 -0.77 -18.51
N MET A 423 15.47 -1.14 -17.23
CA MET A 423 16.47 -0.61 -16.31
C MET A 423 17.90 -0.84 -16.82
N MET A 424 18.20 -2.05 -17.31
CA MET A 424 19.51 -2.34 -17.92
C MET A 424 19.74 -1.52 -19.19
N ALA A 425 18.71 -1.32 -20.02
CA ALA A 425 18.79 -0.48 -21.20
C ALA A 425 19.10 0.99 -20.85
N MET A 426 18.53 1.52 -19.76
CA MET A 426 18.84 2.88 -19.26
C MET A 426 20.30 3.05 -18.86
N LEU A 427 21.01 1.97 -18.50
CA LEU A 427 22.39 2.01 -18.00
C LEU A 427 23.45 1.86 -19.11
N VAL A 428 23.07 1.49 -20.33
CA VAL A 428 24.00 1.29 -21.44
C VAL A 428 24.69 2.62 -21.83
N ARG A 429 26.00 2.57 -22.11
CA ARG A 429 26.83 3.77 -22.39
C ARG A 429 26.33 4.67 -23.52
N ARG A 430 25.57 4.13 -24.47
CA ARG A 430 25.03 4.88 -25.62
C ARG A 430 23.86 5.80 -25.24
N VAL A 431 23.36 5.69 -24.01
CA VAL A 431 22.27 6.50 -23.47
C VAL A 431 22.80 7.76 -22.78
N THR A 432 22.01 8.83 -22.76
CA THR A 432 22.39 10.09 -22.11
C THR A 432 22.78 9.89 -20.63
N PRO A 433 23.77 10.63 -20.11
CA PRO A 433 24.16 10.56 -18.70
C PRO A 433 22.98 10.71 -17.73
N SER A 434 22.05 11.62 -18.02
CA SER A 434 20.86 11.84 -17.18
C SER A 434 19.94 10.63 -17.07
N LEU A 435 19.67 9.94 -18.20
CA LEU A 435 18.83 8.74 -18.17
C LEU A 435 19.55 7.56 -17.51
N ARG A 436 20.89 7.48 -17.63
CA ARG A 436 21.71 6.55 -16.85
C ARG A 436 21.62 6.82 -15.35
N SER A 437 21.62 8.08 -14.92
CA SER A 437 21.43 8.45 -13.50
C SER A 437 20.09 7.95 -12.98
N LEU A 438 18.99 8.13 -13.73
CA LEU A 438 17.69 7.57 -13.33
C LEU A 438 17.75 6.04 -13.21
N GLY A 439 18.31 5.35 -14.21
CA GLY A 439 18.48 3.89 -14.17
C GLY A 439 19.31 3.42 -12.97
N ALA A 440 20.37 4.16 -12.63
CA ALA A 440 21.24 3.86 -11.50
C ALA A 440 20.50 4.02 -10.15
N VAL A 441 19.69 5.07 -9.99
CA VAL A 441 18.85 5.21 -8.80
C VAL A 441 17.89 4.03 -8.65
N ILE A 442 17.18 3.66 -9.72
CA ILE A 442 16.22 2.54 -9.70
C ILE A 442 16.94 1.24 -9.32
N LEU A 443 18.11 0.97 -9.92
CA LEU A 443 18.91 -0.22 -9.64
C LEU A 443 19.40 -0.26 -8.19
N LEU A 444 20.05 0.80 -7.72
CA LEU A 444 20.63 0.85 -6.37
C LEU A 444 19.55 0.69 -5.30
N VAL A 445 18.42 1.38 -5.46
CA VAL A 445 17.32 1.33 -4.50
C VAL A 445 16.63 -0.05 -4.53
N SER A 446 16.40 -0.62 -5.71
CA SER A 446 15.77 -1.95 -5.83
C SER A 446 16.67 -3.06 -5.26
N LEU A 447 17.95 -3.07 -5.65
CA LEU A 447 18.91 -4.08 -5.20
C LEU A 447 19.18 -3.96 -3.69
N GLY A 448 19.35 -2.74 -3.18
CA GLY A 448 19.55 -2.52 -1.75
C GLY A 448 18.35 -2.96 -0.91
N CYS A 449 17.11 -2.66 -1.37
CA CYS A 449 15.89 -3.12 -0.70
C CYS A 449 15.74 -4.65 -0.71
N LEU A 450 15.99 -5.30 -1.87
CA LEU A 450 15.99 -6.76 -1.97
C LEU A 450 17.03 -7.39 -1.03
N THR A 451 18.24 -6.83 -1.02
CA THR A 451 19.36 -7.31 -0.20
C THR A 451 19.00 -7.20 1.29
N PHE A 452 18.44 -6.06 1.70
CA PHE A 452 17.95 -5.85 3.06
C PHE A 452 16.95 -6.94 3.47
N TYR A 453 15.85 -7.11 2.72
CA TYR A 453 14.80 -8.06 3.08
C TYR A 453 15.24 -9.53 3.02
N PHE A 454 16.14 -9.88 2.09
CA PHE A 454 16.67 -11.25 2.00
C PHE A 454 17.74 -11.57 3.04
N SER A 455 18.30 -10.55 3.69
CA SER A 455 19.29 -10.71 4.78
C SER A 455 18.67 -10.90 6.17
N LEU A 456 17.37 -10.60 6.33
CA LEU A 456 16.70 -10.67 7.64
C LEU A 456 16.68 -12.09 8.23
N ALA A 457 16.45 -12.14 9.54
CA ALA A 457 16.35 -13.36 10.32
C ALA A 457 15.08 -14.18 9.99
N GLU A 458 15.02 -15.41 10.51
CA GLU A 458 13.98 -16.38 10.18
C GLU A 458 12.56 -15.85 10.31
N GLU A 459 12.23 -15.24 11.44
CA GLU A 459 10.89 -14.71 11.73
C GLU A 459 10.42 -13.68 10.68
N ALA A 460 11.35 -13.00 10.00
CA ALA A 460 11.04 -12.03 8.96
C ALA A 460 10.88 -12.65 7.56
N ARG A 461 11.21 -13.93 7.37
CA ARG A 461 11.07 -14.66 6.09
C ARG A 461 9.63 -15.14 5.86
N ASN A 462 8.67 -14.24 6.01
CA ASN A 462 7.23 -14.56 5.97
C ASN A 462 6.52 -14.10 4.69
N TYR A 463 7.26 -13.77 3.64
CA TYR A 463 6.73 -13.33 2.33
C TYR A 463 5.81 -12.08 2.37
N GLY A 464 5.81 -11.32 3.47
CA GLY A 464 4.92 -10.19 3.71
C GLY A 464 3.75 -10.50 4.64
N GLY A 465 3.67 -11.73 5.15
CA GLY A 465 2.57 -12.28 5.94
C GLY A 465 1.53 -12.96 5.06
N MET A 466 0.30 -13.07 5.56
CA MET A 466 -0.84 -13.56 4.78
C MET A 466 -1.33 -12.45 3.84
N THR A 467 -0.78 -12.41 2.62
CA THR A 467 -0.91 -11.30 1.65
C THR A 467 -0.81 -11.79 0.21
N SER A 468 -1.52 -11.12 -0.71
CA SER A 468 -1.64 -11.58 -2.11
C SER A 468 -0.41 -11.27 -2.97
N GLY A 469 0.62 -10.67 -2.37
CA GLY A 469 1.86 -10.29 -3.01
C GLY A 469 2.86 -9.72 -2.00
N PRO A 470 4.16 -9.65 -2.35
CA PRO A 470 5.25 -9.30 -1.44
C PRO A 470 5.28 -7.79 -1.18
N ARG A 471 4.37 -7.34 -0.32
CA ARG A 471 3.99 -5.93 -0.12
C ARG A 471 5.11 -4.99 0.31
N TRP A 472 6.17 -5.52 0.90
CA TRP A 472 7.38 -4.78 1.26
C TRP A 472 8.04 -4.06 0.08
N PHE A 473 7.80 -4.52 -1.15
CA PHE A 473 8.36 -3.91 -2.34
C PHE A 473 7.38 -2.98 -3.07
N PHE A 474 6.14 -2.83 -2.61
CA PHE A 474 5.13 -2.08 -3.37
C PHE A 474 5.45 -0.58 -3.49
N TRP A 475 6.17 -0.01 -2.53
CA TRP A 475 6.63 1.37 -2.62
C TRP A 475 7.65 1.60 -3.76
N LEU A 476 8.29 0.54 -4.29
CA LEU A 476 9.19 0.59 -5.45
C LEU A 476 8.47 0.57 -6.80
N ILE A 477 7.20 0.17 -6.85
CA ILE A 477 6.42 0.01 -8.08
C ILE A 477 6.49 1.26 -9.00
N PRO A 478 6.37 2.51 -8.50
CA PRO A 478 6.59 3.71 -9.31
C PRO A 478 7.88 3.70 -10.11
N LEU A 479 8.99 3.28 -9.49
CA LEU A 479 10.31 3.23 -10.12
C LEU A 479 10.37 2.14 -11.19
N TRP A 480 9.78 0.98 -10.91
CA TRP A 480 9.72 -0.14 -11.86
C TRP A 480 8.85 0.18 -13.07
N LEU A 481 7.76 0.93 -12.90
CA LEU A 481 6.94 1.43 -14.00
C LEU A 481 7.71 2.38 -14.91
N VAL A 482 8.59 3.23 -14.36
CA VAL A 482 9.47 4.07 -15.20
C VAL A 482 10.53 3.23 -15.90
N ALA A 483 11.12 2.26 -15.20
CA ALA A 483 12.09 1.33 -15.81
C ALA A 483 11.48 0.44 -16.90
N LEU A 484 10.17 0.24 -16.93
CA LEU A 484 9.48 -0.52 -17.97
C LEU A 484 9.50 0.19 -19.34
N ILE A 485 9.57 1.52 -19.37
CA ILE A 485 9.37 2.34 -20.59
C ILE A 485 10.26 1.87 -21.77
N PRO A 486 11.59 1.70 -21.63
CA PRO A 486 12.43 1.35 -22.77
C PRO A 486 12.11 -0.04 -23.35
N ALA A 487 11.78 -1.01 -22.50
CA ALA A 487 11.43 -2.36 -22.94
C ALA A 487 10.05 -2.40 -23.61
N ALA A 488 9.10 -1.60 -23.11
CA ALA A 488 7.79 -1.45 -23.73
C ALA A 488 7.92 -0.79 -25.12
N ASP A 489 8.75 0.23 -25.28
CA ASP A 489 9.02 0.87 -26.57
C ASP A 489 9.72 -0.07 -27.56
N TRP A 490 10.70 -0.84 -27.10
CA TRP A 490 11.40 -1.84 -27.91
C TRP A 490 10.46 -2.90 -28.52
N SER A 491 9.34 -3.19 -27.84
CA SER A 491 8.35 -4.14 -28.34
C SER A 491 7.45 -3.57 -29.44
N ALA A 492 7.36 -2.24 -29.58
CA ALA A 492 6.43 -1.57 -30.48
C ALA A 492 6.64 -1.91 -31.96
N VAL A 493 7.87 -2.32 -32.33
CA VAL A 493 8.28 -2.58 -33.71
C VAL A 493 7.84 -3.97 -34.21
N ASN A 494 7.60 -4.94 -33.32
CA ASN A 494 7.40 -6.34 -33.71
C ASN A 494 6.13 -6.94 -33.10
N ARG A 495 5.24 -7.47 -33.94
CA ARG A 495 3.99 -8.14 -33.52
C ARG A 495 4.21 -9.27 -32.52
N ARG A 496 5.27 -10.08 -32.68
CA ARG A 496 5.59 -11.16 -31.72
C ARG A 496 5.96 -10.60 -30.34
N ARG A 497 6.71 -9.49 -30.30
CA ARG A 497 7.07 -8.81 -29.05
C ARG A 497 5.85 -8.19 -28.38
N LYS A 498 4.97 -7.55 -29.16
CA LYS A 498 3.67 -7.06 -28.67
C LYS A 498 2.85 -8.19 -28.05
N GLY A 499 2.75 -9.33 -28.74
CA GLY A 499 2.07 -10.52 -28.24
C GLY A 499 2.67 -11.01 -26.91
N ALA A 500 4.00 -11.10 -26.82
CA ALA A 500 4.67 -11.48 -25.57
C ALA A 500 4.37 -10.51 -24.42
N ILE A 501 4.47 -9.18 -24.65
CA ILE A 501 4.12 -8.18 -23.64
C ILE A 501 2.66 -8.30 -23.21
N LEU A 502 1.72 -8.49 -24.15
CA LEU A 502 0.31 -8.65 -23.84
C LEU A 502 0.07 -9.89 -22.95
N SER A 503 0.78 -11.00 -23.20
CA SER A 503 0.71 -12.18 -22.34
C SER A 503 1.25 -11.90 -20.93
N LEU A 504 2.40 -11.23 -20.81
CA LEU A 504 2.97 -10.87 -19.49
C LEU A 504 2.06 -9.88 -18.74
N LEU A 505 1.46 -8.92 -19.45
CA LEU A 505 0.49 -7.99 -18.89
C LEU A 505 -0.76 -8.73 -18.42
N PHE A 506 -1.29 -9.67 -19.21
CA PHE A 506 -2.44 -10.50 -18.83
C PHE A 506 -2.21 -11.20 -17.49
N PHE A 507 -1.08 -11.89 -17.31
CA PHE A 507 -0.79 -12.58 -16.05
C PHE A 507 -0.53 -11.61 -14.89
N SER A 508 0.05 -10.43 -15.16
CA SER A 508 0.21 -9.40 -14.13
C SER A 508 -1.14 -8.85 -13.65
N VAL A 509 -2.07 -8.60 -14.58
CA VAL A 509 -3.44 -8.15 -14.29
C VAL A 509 -4.23 -9.23 -13.56
N LEU A 510 -4.10 -10.50 -13.99
CA LEU A 510 -4.72 -11.65 -13.32
C LEU A 510 -4.30 -11.71 -11.85
N SER A 511 -3.00 -11.65 -11.57
CA SER A 511 -2.49 -11.71 -10.19
C SER A 511 -2.95 -10.54 -9.33
N ALA A 512 -2.94 -9.31 -9.87
CA ALA A 512 -3.41 -8.13 -9.15
C ALA A 512 -4.92 -8.15 -8.88
N SER A 513 -5.70 -8.75 -9.79
CA SER A 513 -7.16 -8.80 -9.71
C SER A 513 -7.70 -9.98 -8.90
N TYR A 514 -6.94 -11.08 -8.83
CA TYR A 514 -7.31 -12.31 -8.10
C TYR A 514 -7.82 -12.05 -6.67
N PRO A 515 -7.11 -11.29 -5.81
CA PRO A 515 -7.60 -10.90 -4.48
C PRO A 515 -8.60 -9.73 -4.58
N THR A 516 -9.71 -9.93 -5.27
CA THR A 516 -10.66 -8.86 -5.64
C THR A 516 -11.21 -8.12 -4.41
N TRP A 517 -11.57 -8.83 -3.34
CA TRP A 517 -12.21 -8.21 -2.18
C TRP A 517 -11.28 -7.97 -1.00
N ASN A 518 -10.30 -8.85 -0.84
CA ASN A 518 -9.39 -8.80 0.30
C ASN A 518 -7.95 -9.05 -0.18
N PRO A 519 -7.05 -8.05 -0.07
CA PRO A 519 -5.66 -8.21 -0.43
C PRO A 519 -4.85 -9.02 0.60
N TRP A 520 -5.42 -9.26 1.78
CA TRP A 520 -4.87 -10.10 2.83
C TRP A 520 -5.35 -11.54 2.65
N THR A 521 -5.01 -12.13 1.51
CA THR A 521 -5.24 -13.55 1.16
C THR A 521 -4.00 -14.08 0.46
N GLN A 522 -3.83 -15.39 0.38
CA GLN A 522 -2.73 -15.97 -0.39
C GLN A 522 -2.87 -15.63 -1.90
N PRO A 523 -1.76 -15.56 -2.66
CA PRO A 523 -1.81 -15.39 -4.10
C PRO A 523 -2.29 -16.66 -4.80
N TRP A 524 -2.84 -16.51 -6.01
CA TRP A 524 -3.37 -17.64 -6.78
C TRP A 524 -2.34 -18.74 -7.06
N LEU A 525 -1.05 -18.39 -7.21
CA LEU A 525 0.01 -19.38 -7.37
C LEU A 525 0.22 -20.23 -6.12
N TYR A 526 0.07 -19.63 -4.93
CA TYR A 526 0.12 -20.37 -3.67
C TYR A 526 -1.09 -21.30 -3.56
N ASP A 527 -2.29 -20.78 -3.83
CA ASP A 527 -3.52 -21.57 -3.78
C ASP A 527 -3.48 -22.73 -4.78
N ALA A 528 -3.00 -22.49 -6.00
CA ALA A 528 -2.80 -23.53 -7.01
C ALA A 528 -1.77 -24.58 -6.54
N ALA A 529 -0.62 -24.15 -6.04
CA ALA A 529 0.40 -25.06 -5.52
C ALA A 529 -0.12 -25.88 -4.31
N SER A 530 -0.94 -25.28 -3.45
CA SER A 530 -1.60 -25.99 -2.36
C SER A 530 -2.67 -26.97 -2.87
N HIS A 531 -3.43 -26.61 -3.89
CA HIS A 531 -4.48 -27.45 -4.47
C HIS A 531 -3.91 -28.70 -5.15
N PHE A 532 -2.75 -28.57 -5.80
CA PHE A 532 -2.05 -29.68 -6.44
C PHE A 532 -1.04 -30.40 -5.51
N ASP A 533 -1.07 -30.12 -4.20
CA ASP A 533 -0.16 -30.70 -3.20
C ASP A 533 1.34 -30.54 -3.54
N TRP A 534 1.72 -29.43 -4.22
CA TRP A 534 3.11 -29.10 -4.53
C TRP A 534 3.85 -28.45 -3.36
N LEU A 535 3.10 -27.92 -2.39
CA LEU A 535 3.66 -27.39 -1.15
C LEU A 535 3.73 -28.52 -0.12
N GLN A 536 4.91 -28.74 0.46
CA GLN A 536 5.04 -29.64 1.59
C GLN A 536 4.24 -29.09 2.78
N LYS A 537 3.34 -29.93 3.31
CA LYS A 537 2.47 -29.59 4.46
C LYS A 537 3.29 -29.22 5.68
#